data_AF-U9W3J4-F1
#
_entry.id   AF-U9W3J4-F1
#
_cell.length_a   1.000
_cell.length_b   1.000
_cell.length_c   1.000
_cell.angle_alpha   90.00
_cell.angle_beta   90.00
_cell.angle_gamma   90.00
#
_symmetry.space_group_name_H-M   'P 1'
#
loop_
_entity.id
_entity.type
_entity.pdbx_description
1 polymer ?
#
loop_
_entity_poly.entity_id
_entity_poly.type
_entity_poly.pdbx_seq_one_letter_code
_entity_poly.pdbx_strand_id
1 'polypeptide(L)'
;MRLPNGEQAILGDKLERYCLNFKHHKGKDKAALFRKRLGITLANKLILEAALLNAAATQGAILRCDNEFGQQYNIKFYLETTFGASWVLSCWIIRTGKHCLG
;
A
#
# COMPACT_ATOMS: atom_id res chain seq x y z
N MET A 1 -9.40 -3.63 13.85
CA MET A 1 -8.35 -3.05 14.73
C MET A 1 -7.64 -1.93 14.00
N ARG A 2 -6.76 -1.14 14.65
CA ARG A 2 -5.82 -0.24 13.95
C ARG A 2 -4.59 -1.03 13.49
N LEU A 3 -3.84 -0.50 12.52
CA LEU A 3 -2.51 -1.04 12.22
C LEU A 3 -1.57 -0.71 13.38
N PRO A 4 -0.90 -1.70 13.99
CA PRO A 4 0.10 -1.40 15.02
C PRO A 4 1.22 -0.50 14.46
N ASN A 5 1.57 0.55 15.19
CA ASN A 5 2.54 1.58 14.78
C ASN A 5 2.26 2.23 13.41
N GLY A 6 0.98 2.34 13.01
CA GLY A 6 0.61 2.91 11.70
C GLY A 6 1.13 4.32 11.42
N GLU A 7 1.31 5.14 12.45
CA GLU A 7 1.93 6.48 12.38
C GLU A 7 3.41 6.45 11.94
N GLN A 8 4.08 5.30 12.13
CA GLN A 8 5.49 5.08 11.78
C GLN A 8 5.65 4.23 10.51
N ALA A 9 4.58 4.11 9.72
CA ALA A 9 4.58 3.30 8.51
C ALA A 9 5.56 3.83 7.45
N ILE A 10 6.19 2.91 6.71
CA ILE A 10 7.14 3.22 5.64
C ILE A 10 6.76 2.47 4.35
N LEU A 11 6.90 3.12 3.19
CA LEU A 11 6.43 2.57 1.90
C LEU A 11 7.52 1.86 1.07
N GLY A 12 8.80 2.19 1.29
CA GLY A 12 9.90 1.70 0.45
C GLY A 12 9.78 2.16 -1.01
N ASP A 13 10.40 1.42 -1.94
CA ASP A 13 10.47 1.74 -3.38
C ASP A 13 9.39 1.05 -4.24
N LYS A 14 8.49 0.28 -3.61
CA LYS A 14 7.58 -0.62 -4.33
C LYS A 14 6.59 0.12 -5.22
N LEU A 15 6.25 1.38 -4.89
CA LEU A 15 5.36 2.18 -5.72
C LEU A 15 5.99 2.48 -7.08
N GLU A 16 7.20 3.04 -7.13
CA GLU A 16 7.90 3.31 -8.37
C GLU A 16 8.44 2.07 -9.08
N ARG A 17 8.94 1.08 -8.34
CA ARG A 17 9.56 -0.11 -8.93
C ARG A 17 8.51 -1.06 -9.52
N TYR A 18 7.33 -1.12 -8.92
CA TYR A 18 6.29 -2.12 -9.22
C TYR A 18 4.90 -1.53 -9.47
N CYS A 19 4.26 -0.89 -8.49
CA CYS A 19 2.82 -0.58 -8.54
C CYS A 19 2.43 0.44 -9.61
N LEU A 20 3.26 1.46 -9.82
CA LEU A 20 3.03 2.56 -10.77
C LEU A 20 3.93 2.43 -12.00
N ASN A 21 4.60 1.29 -12.17
CA ASN A 21 5.54 1.04 -13.26
C ASN A 21 4.88 0.35 -14.46
N PHE A 22 4.65 1.12 -15.53
CA PHE A 22 4.10 0.60 -16.79
C PHE A 22 5.03 -0.38 -17.52
N LYS A 23 6.34 -0.35 -17.24
CA LYS A 23 7.32 -1.26 -17.85
C LYS A 23 7.47 -2.57 -17.06
N HIS A 24 6.90 -2.66 -15.85
CA HIS A 24 7.03 -3.86 -15.03
C HIS A 24 6.11 -4.98 -15.53
N HIS A 25 6.68 -6.15 -15.85
CA HIS A 25 5.97 -7.30 -16.41
C HIS A 25 4.67 -7.68 -15.65
N LYS A 26 4.70 -7.67 -14.31
CA LYS A 26 3.52 -7.90 -13.43
C LYS A 26 2.85 -6.62 -12.88
N GLY A 27 3.50 -5.47 -13.03
CA GLY A 27 3.13 -4.22 -12.36
C GLY A 27 2.31 -3.30 -13.26
N LYS A 28 2.50 -3.43 -14.58
CA LYS A 28 1.83 -2.66 -15.62
C LYS A 28 0.31 -2.59 -15.48
N ASP A 29 -0.34 -3.69 -15.09
CA ASP A 29 -1.81 -3.73 -14.96
C ASP A 29 -2.28 -2.92 -13.74
N LYS A 30 -1.48 -2.87 -12.67
CA LYS A 30 -1.75 -2.00 -11.50
C LYS A 30 -1.55 -0.54 -11.89
N ALA A 31 -0.45 -0.24 -12.59
CA ALA A 31 -0.18 1.11 -13.07
C ALA A 31 -1.30 1.62 -13.98
N ALA A 32 -1.79 0.78 -14.89
CA ALA A 32 -2.92 1.08 -15.75
C ALA A 32 -4.21 1.31 -14.96
N LEU A 33 -4.48 0.50 -13.93
CA LEU A 33 -5.66 0.66 -13.08
C LEU A 33 -5.64 1.95 -12.27
N PHE A 34 -4.50 2.29 -11.65
CA PHE A 34 -4.32 3.54 -10.92
C PHE A 34 -4.51 4.75 -11.83
N ARG A 35 -3.90 4.73 -13.03
CA ARG A 35 -4.09 5.80 -14.02
C ARG A 35 -5.55 5.92 -14.45
N LYS A 36 -6.20 4.80 -14.76
CA LYS A 36 -7.56 4.77 -15.29
C LYS A 36 -8.63 5.17 -14.27
N ARG A 37 -8.43 4.89 -12.98
CA ARG A 37 -9.44 5.15 -11.94
C ARG A 37 -9.20 6.44 -11.16
N LEU A 38 -7.94 6.81 -10.98
CA LEU A 38 -7.53 7.87 -10.05
C LEU A 38 -6.59 8.88 -10.70
N GLY A 39 -6.23 8.72 -11.98
CA GLY A 39 -5.24 9.61 -12.62
C GLY A 39 -3.83 9.52 -12.01
N ILE A 40 -3.56 8.51 -11.19
CA ILE A 40 -2.28 8.36 -10.49
C ILE A 40 -1.30 7.59 -11.38
N THR A 41 -0.11 8.17 -11.53
CA THR A 41 1.05 7.65 -12.25
C THR A 41 2.30 7.91 -11.43
N LEU A 42 3.47 7.52 -11.95
CA LEU A 42 4.74 7.83 -11.29
C LEU A 42 4.97 9.34 -11.12
N ALA A 43 4.47 10.17 -12.04
CA ALA A 43 4.68 11.63 -12.02
C ALA A 43 3.98 12.34 -10.85
N ASN A 44 2.92 11.75 -10.30
CA ASN A 44 2.15 12.27 -9.16
C ASN A 44 2.02 11.24 -8.04
N LYS A 45 3.03 10.37 -7.87
CA LYS A 45 3.03 9.28 -6.89
C LYS A 45 2.78 9.73 -5.45
N LEU A 46 3.17 10.96 -5.11
CA LEU A 46 3.01 11.57 -3.79
C LEU A 46 1.56 11.54 -3.29
N ILE A 47 0.57 11.62 -4.19
CA ILE A 47 -0.86 11.52 -3.85
C ILE A 47 -1.16 10.15 -3.22
N LEU A 48 -0.65 9.07 -3.83
CA LEU A 48 -0.85 7.72 -3.33
C LEU A 48 -0.03 7.46 -2.07
N GLU A 49 1.19 7.99 -1.99
CA GLU A 49 2.03 7.88 -0.79
C GLU A 49 1.36 8.49 0.43
N ALA A 50 0.90 9.74 0.31
CA ALA A 50 0.19 10.44 1.38
C ALA A 50 -1.09 9.69 1.79
N ALA A 51 -1.88 9.22 0.82
CA ALA A 51 -3.10 8.48 1.09
C ALA A 51 -2.83 7.14 1.81
N LEU A 52 -1.78 6.41 1.42
CA LEU A 52 -1.39 5.15 2.05
C LEU A 52 -0.92 5.36 3.50
N LEU A 53 -0.06 6.36 3.74
CA LEU A 53 0.44 6.66 5.08
C LEU A 53 -0.68 7.16 6.00
N ASN A 54 -1.54 8.05 5.48
CA ASN A 54 -2.72 8.49 6.23
C ASN A 54 -3.65 7.31 6.54
N ALA A 55 -3.84 6.37 5.60
CA ALA A 55 -4.66 5.19 5.85
C ALA A 55 -4.02 4.26 6.89
N ALA A 56 -2.70 4.10 6.88
CA ALA A 56 -1.97 3.32 7.88
C ALA A 56 -2.17 3.85 9.30
N ALA A 57 -2.11 5.18 9.48
CA ALA A 57 -2.37 5.84 10.75
C ALA A 57 -3.86 5.80 11.15
N THR A 58 -4.76 6.07 10.21
CA THR A 58 -6.14 6.47 10.54
C THR A 58 -7.20 5.38 10.36
N GLN A 59 -6.95 4.35 9.56
CA GLN A 59 -8.00 3.43 9.11
C GLN A 59 -7.99 2.09 9.85
N GLY A 60 -9.09 1.36 9.70
CA GLY A 60 -9.21 -0.01 10.17
C GLY A 60 -8.32 -0.97 9.38
N ALA A 61 -7.54 -1.78 10.09
CA ALA A 61 -6.74 -2.87 9.58
C ALA A 61 -7.36 -4.23 9.93
N ILE A 62 -7.22 -5.18 9.01
CA ILE A 62 -7.63 -6.58 9.14
C ILE A 62 -6.37 -7.45 9.08
N LEU A 63 -6.08 -8.20 10.15
CA LEU A 63 -5.03 -9.22 10.15
C LEU A 63 -5.40 -10.32 9.13
N ARG A 64 -4.47 -10.64 8.24
CA ARG A 64 -4.68 -11.62 7.16
C ARG A 64 -3.85 -12.87 7.33
N CYS A 65 -2.62 -12.71 7.80
CA CYS A 65 -1.69 -13.80 8.01
C CYS A 65 -0.78 -13.43 9.16
N ASP A 66 -0.48 -14.41 10.01
CA ASP A 66 0.52 -14.32 11.05
C ASP A 66 1.45 -15.51 10.84
N ASN A 67 2.69 -15.24 10.44
CA ASN A 67 3.68 -16.28 10.19
C ASN A 67 5.07 -15.79 10.63
N GLU A 68 6.07 -16.63 10.41
CA GLU A 68 7.47 -16.40 10.77
C GLU A 68 8.09 -15.13 10.16
N PHE A 69 7.54 -14.58 9.07
CA PHE A 69 8.02 -13.34 8.44
C PHE A 69 7.38 -12.08 9.05
N GLY A 70 6.36 -12.24 9.89
CA GLY A 70 5.61 -11.17 10.52
C GLY A 70 4.12 -11.24 10.26
N GLN A 71 3.43 -10.20 10.74
CA GLN A 71 1.98 -10.08 10.65
C GLN A 71 1.61 -9.24 9.44
N GLN A 72 0.81 -9.82 8.54
CA GLN A 72 0.28 -9.11 7.38
C GLN A 72 -1.11 -8.54 7.69
N TYR A 73 -1.24 -7.24 7.45
CA TYR A 73 -2.49 -6.51 7.62
C TYR A 73 -2.96 -5.93 6.29
N ASN A 74 -4.27 -5.98 6.06
CA ASN A 74 -4.91 -5.29 4.95
C ASN A 74 -5.66 -4.06 5.46
N ILE A 75 -5.48 -2.94 4.77
CA ILE A 75 -6.23 -1.70 4.99
C ILE A 75 -6.94 -1.35 3.69
N LYS A 76 -8.26 -1.19 3.79
CA LYS A 76 -9.10 -0.74 2.67
C LYS A 76 -9.60 0.66 2.97
N PHE A 77 -9.37 1.60 2.05
CA PHE A 77 -9.79 2.99 2.19
C PHE A 77 -10.30 3.53 0.86
N TYR A 78 -11.18 4.52 0.92
CA TYR A 78 -11.68 5.21 -0.26
C TYR A 78 -10.75 6.37 -0.60
N LEU A 79 -10.35 6.47 -1.87
CA LEU A 79 -9.52 7.56 -2.36
C LEU A 79 -10.24 8.27 -3.49
N GLU A 80 -10.42 9.56 -3.32
CA GLU A 80 -10.95 10.47 -4.32
C GLU A 80 -9.84 11.42 -4.80
N THR A 81 -9.84 11.69 -6.09
CA THR A 81 -8.92 12.59 -6.78
C THR A 81 -9.71 13.44 -7.75
N THR A 82 -9.09 14.45 -8.34
CA THR A 82 -9.71 15.25 -9.41
C THR A 82 -10.06 14.43 -10.66
N PHE A 83 -9.44 13.27 -10.86
CA PHE A 83 -9.72 12.39 -12.01
C PHE A 83 -10.86 11.41 -11.75
N GLY A 84 -11.11 11.08 -10.48
CA GLY A 84 -12.09 10.07 -10.10
C GLY A 84 -11.79 9.47 -8.73
N ALA A 85 -12.56 8.44 -8.38
CA ALA A 85 -12.51 7.84 -7.07
C ALA A 85 -12.57 6.31 -7.12
N SER A 86 -11.94 5.66 -6.13
CA SER A 86 -11.91 4.20 -6.05
C SER A 86 -11.57 3.71 -4.64
N TRP A 87 -11.98 2.47 -4.36
CA TRP A 87 -11.50 1.75 -3.18
C TRP A 87 -10.08 1.24 -3.42
N VAL A 88 -9.17 1.61 -2.53
CA VAL A 88 -7.78 1.14 -2.53
C VAL A 88 -7.62 0.10 -1.43
N LEU A 89 -7.00 -1.03 -1.76
CA LEU A 89 -6.58 -2.05 -0.81
C LEU A 89 -5.05 -2.03 -0.73
N SER A 90 -4.54 -1.82 0.48
CA SER A 90 -3.11 -1.84 0.79
C SER A 90 -2.79 -3.00 1.74
N CYS A 91 -1.61 -3.58 1.57
CA CYS A 91 -1.10 -4.66 2.41
C CYS A 91 0.16 -4.18 3.14
N TRP A 92 0.18 -4.34 4.45
CA TRP A 92 1.24 -3.91 5.36
C TRP A 92 1.81 -5.11 6.08
N ILE A 93 3.12 -5.11 6.33
CA ILE A 93 3.79 -6.18 7.07
C ILE A 93 4.43 -5.55 8.30
N ILE A 94 4.10 -6.09 9.47
CA ILE A 94 4.79 -5.78 10.72
C ILE A 94 5.73 -6.95 11.00
N ARG A 95 7.04 -6.69 10.91
CA ARG A 95 8.06 -7.69 11.22
C ARG A 95 8.00 -8.00 12.70
N THR A 96 7.72 -9.25 13.05
CA THR A 96 7.94 -9.75 14.41
C THR A 96 9.42 -10.13 14.49
N GLY A 97 10.15 -9.61 15.47
CA GLY A 97 11.62 -9.74 15.56
C GLY A 97 12.17 -11.14 15.81
N LYS A 98 11.45 -12.22 15.45
CA LYS A 98 11.98 -13.58 15.54
C LYS A 98 12.89 -13.87 14.35
N HIS A 99 14.15 -13.44 14.48
CA HIS A 99 15.24 -14.08 13.77
C HIS A 99 15.36 -15.52 14.27
N CYS A 100 14.79 -16.48 13.53
CA CYS A 100 15.23 -17.87 13.64
C CYS A 100 16.45 -17.99 12.72
N LEU A 101 17.62 -18.15 13.33
CA LEU A 101 18.79 -18.68 12.64
C LEU A 101 18.39 -20.07 12.12
N GLY A 102 18.34 -20.21 10.80
CA GLY A 102 18.33 -21.51 10.13
C GLY A 102 19.71 -22.13 10.12
#